data_AF-A0A954VMV3-F1
#
_entry.id   AF-A0A954VMV3-F1
#
_cell.length_a   1.000
_cell.length_b   1.000
_cell.length_c   1.000
_cell.angle_alpha   90.00
_cell.angle_beta   90.00
_cell.angle_gamma   90.00
#
_symmetry.space_group_name_H-M   'P 1'
#
loop_
_entity.id
_entity.type
_entity.pdbx_description
1 polymer ?
#
loop_
_entity_poly.entity_id
_entity_poly.type
_entity_poly.pdbx_seq_one_letter_code
_entity_poly.pdbx_strand_id
1 'polypeptide(L)'
;MPIPRSTIATFSSGLLLLGLLGVAGCNRKPNSAPTAQVAASQQWGGGVGTVTRNNVKNEYPNAKVDNITACHGVVNDIKGDEHWAFVILTDFQGSCNQGTSASHNGTRSYEGILQSDDGRKVEWQGETADGKTGQIIINGSVYDLSKGLLFLASFENGKTRVQQLDHNLADVSPKTEFMETLLADDVVKQRFLGLTAESE
;
A
#
# COMPACT_ATOMS: atom_id res chain seq x y z
N MET A 1 -6.27 29.39 -43.32
CA MET A 1 -5.34 30.48 -42.93
C MET A 1 -4.36 29.94 -41.89
N PRO A 2 -3.10 30.44 -41.87
CA PRO A 2 -1.90 29.64 -41.60
C PRO A 2 -1.56 29.42 -40.11
N ILE A 3 -0.80 28.35 -39.89
CA ILE A 3 -0.15 27.96 -38.64
C ILE A 3 1.00 28.95 -38.32
N PRO A 4 1.15 29.46 -37.08
CA PRO A 4 2.38 30.13 -36.68
C PRO A 4 3.45 29.11 -36.29
N ARG A 5 4.59 29.18 -37.00
CA ARG A 5 5.85 28.49 -36.73
C ARG A 5 6.78 29.38 -35.91
N SER A 6 7.67 28.69 -35.19
CA SER A 6 9.03 29.10 -34.80
C SER A 6 9.21 30.02 -33.59
N THR A 7 10.04 29.57 -32.65
CA THR A 7 11.32 30.24 -32.34
C THR A 7 12.33 29.21 -31.82
N ILE A 8 13.42 29.03 -32.56
CA ILE A 8 14.62 28.30 -32.16
C ILE A 8 15.54 29.32 -31.47
N ALA A 9 15.97 29.03 -30.24
CA ALA A 9 16.99 29.83 -29.56
C ALA A 9 18.33 29.08 -29.60
N THR A 10 19.23 29.57 -30.44
CA THR A 10 20.66 29.27 -30.46
C THR A 10 21.33 30.06 -29.36
N PHE A 11 22.14 29.45 -28.50
CA PHE A 11 23.11 30.18 -27.69
C PHE A 11 24.54 29.75 -28.01
N SER A 12 25.29 30.80 -28.34
CA SER A 12 26.65 30.84 -28.82
C SER A 12 27.67 30.57 -27.74
N SER A 13 28.82 30.06 -28.20
CA SER A 13 30.07 29.84 -27.51
C SER A 13 30.57 31.03 -26.69
N GLY A 14 31.14 30.72 -25.52
CA GLY A 14 32.04 31.59 -24.76
C GLY A 14 33.29 30.80 -24.41
N LEU A 15 34.31 30.92 -25.27
CA LEU A 15 35.66 30.39 -25.07
C LEU A 15 36.46 31.45 -24.29
N LEU A 16 37.07 31.08 -23.16
CA LEU A 16 38.12 31.87 -22.51
C LEU A 16 39.25 30.93 -22.09
N LEU A 17 40.39 31.12 -22.76
CA LEU A 17 41.67 30.48 -22.49
C LEU A 17 42.43 31.22 -21.38
N LEU A 18 43.26 30.43 -20.68
CA LEU A 18 44.68 30.64 -20.35
C LEU A 18 45.07 30.91 -18.89
N GLY A 19 45.86 29.96 -18.37
CA GLY A 19 46.92 30.12 -17.36
C GLY A 19 46.73 29.23 -16.13
N LEU A 20 47.70 28.49 -15.59
CA LEU A 20 49.10 28.20 -15.95
C LEU A 20 49.55 27.05 -15.01
N LEU A 21 50.40 26.13 -15.51
CA LEU A 21 51.40 25.29 -14.82
C LEU A 21 51.10 24.66 -13.43
N GLY A 22 50.95 23.33 -13.43
CA GLY A 22 51.09 22.43 -12.27
C GLY A 22 51.64 21.08 -12.72
N VAL A 23 52.53 20.50 -11.93
CA VAL A 23 53.57 19.53 -12.29
C VAL A 23 53.02 18.11 -12.55
N ALA A 24 53.75 17.35 -13.37
CA ALA A 24 53.49 15.97 -13.76
C ALA A 24 53.26 15.01 -12.57
N GLY A 25 52.14 14.29 -12.63
CA GLY A 25 51.87 13.07 -11.88
C GLY A 25 51.07 12.11 -12.76
N CYS A 26 51.73 11.10 -13.31
CA CYS A 26 51.09 10.08 -14.12
C CYS A 26 50.18 9.20 -13.24
N ASN A 27 48.87 9.35 -13.37
CA ASN A 27 47.91 8.27 -13.13
C ASN A 27 46.60 8.55 -13.90
N ARG A 28 46.57 8.16 -15.18
CA ARG A 28 45.33 8.22 -16.00
C ARG A 28 44.39 7.11 -15.53
N LYS A 29 43.41 7.44 -14.69
CA LYS A 29 42.15 6.68 -14.64
C LYS A 29 41.32 7.06 -15.87
N PRO A 30 40.66 6.11 -16.56
CA PRO A 30 39.77 6.45 -17.66
C PRO A 30 38.61 7.32 -17.14
N ASN A 31 38.39 8.47 -17.78
CA ASN A 31 37.19 9.26 -17.62
C ASN A 31 36.00 8.45 -18.14
N SER A 32 35.27 7.81 -17.24
CA SER A 32 33.88 7.45 -17.51
C SER A 32 33.12 8.76 -17.78
N ALA A 33 32.38 8.79 -18.88
CA ALA A 33 31.37 9.81 -19.14
C ALA A 33 30.50 10.04 -17.89
N PRO A 34 29.81 11.19 -17.73
CA PRO A 34 28.77 11.28 -16.72
C PRO A 34 27.71 10.23 -17.05
N THR A 35 27.83 9.06 -16.43
CA THR A 35 26.75 8.09 -16.33
C THR A 35 25.62 8.90 -15.73
N ALA A 36 24.51 9.06 -16.45
CA ALA A 36 23.28 9.53 -15.85
C ALA A 36 23.13 8.74 -14.55
N GLN A 37 23.24 9.43 -13.41
CA GLN A 37 22.87 8.83 -12.14
C GLN A 37 21.41 8.46 -12.33
N VAL A 38 21.16 7.19 -12.59
CA VAL A 38 19.84 6.59 -12.38
C VAL A 38 19.50 7.03 -10.98
N ALA A 39 18.45 7.85 -10.86
CA ALA A 39 18.01 8.40 -9.58
C ALA A 39 18.08 7.27 -8.56
N ALA A 40 18.85 7.48 -7.49
CA ALA A 40 18.99 6.52 -6.41
C ALA A 40 17.59 5.99 -6.11
N SER A 41 17.40 4.68 -6.27
CA SER A 41 16.13 4.00 -6.05
C SER A 41 15.56 4.51 -4.73
N GLN A 42 14.46 5.25 -4.79
CA GLN A 42 13.80 5.73 -3.58
C GLN A 42 13.48 4.49 -2.74
N GLN A 43 14.13 4.37 -1.59
CA GLN A 43 13.94 3.25 -0.70
C GLN A 43 12.75 3.59 0.19
N TRP A 44 11.57 3.17 -0.23
CA TRP A 44 10.34 3.26 0.58
C TRP A 44 10.52 2.36 1.81
N GLY A 45 9.93 2.71 2.96
CA GLY A 45 9.80 1.89 4.18
C GLY A 45 8.47 1.10 4.18
N GLY A 46 8.23 0.19 5.13
CA GLY A 46 6.95 -0.54 5.17
C GLY A 46 6.91 -1.69 6.16
N GLY A 47 5.71 -2.11 6.51
CA GLY A 47 5.46 -3.12 7.53
C GLY A 47 4.13 -3.85 7.31
N VAL A 48 3.91 -4.86 8.14
CA VAL A 48 2.67 -5.63 8.20
C VAL A 48 2.21 -5.67 9.65
N GLY A 49 0.90 -5.72 9.85
CA GLY A 49 0.34 -5.72 11.20
C GLY A 49 -1.02 -6.39 11.28
N THR A 50 -1.44 -6.67 12.51
CA THR A 50 -2.72 -7.33 12.81
C THR A 50 -3.39 -6.62 13.97
N VAL A 51 -4.69 -6.38 13.86
CA VAL A 51 -5.51 -5.88 14.95
C VAL A 51 -6.77 -6.71 15.03
N THR A 52 -7.12 -7.14 16.23
CA THR A 52 -8.32 -7.94 16.48
C THR A 52 -9.22 -7.21 17.47
N ARG A 53 -10.52 -7.15 17.16
CA ARG A 53 -11.58 -6.72 18.08
C ARG A 53 -12.47 -7.91 18.39
N ASN A 54 -12.60 -8.21 19.68
CA ASN A 54 -13.45 -9.28 20.18
C ASN A 54 -14.70 -8.70 20.84
N ASN A 55 -15.76 -9.50 20.93
CA ASN A 55 -17.02 -9.14 21.58
C ASN A 55 -17.69 -7.90 20.95
N VAL A 56 -17.66 -7.80 19.62
CA VAL A 56 -18.27 -6.69 18.86
C VAL A 56 -19.76 -6.56 19.20
N LYS A 57 -20.44 -7.66 19.54
CA LYS A 57 -21.86 -7.64 19.91
C LYS A 57 -22.15 -6.93 21.24
N ASN A 58 -21.15 -6.70 22.09
CA ASN A 58 -21.35 -5.89 23.31
C ASN A 58 -21.63 -4.43 22.99
N GLU A 59 -21.02 -3.91 21.92
CA GLU A 59 -21.20 -2.54 21.44
C GLU A 59 -22.29 -2.45 20.37
N TYR A 60 -22.39 -3.48 19.52
CA TYR A 60 -23.36 -3.59 18.44
C TYR A 60 -24.18 -4.87 18.59
N PRO A 61 -25.21 -4.91 19.48
CA PRO A 61 -25.96 -6.14 19.77
C PRO A 61 -26.58 -6.85 18.56
N ASN A 62 -26.88 -6.09 17.50
CA ASN A 62 -27.46 -6.58 16.26
C ASN A 62 -26.42 -6.96 15.19
N ALA A 63 -25.12 -6.85 15.48
CA ALA A 63 -24.08 -7.22 14.53
C ALA A 63 -24.14 -8.73 14.24
N LYS A 64 -23.88 -9.11 12.98
CA LYS A 64 -23.82 -10.52 12.56
C LYS A 64 -22.57 -11.23 13.06
N VAL A 65 -21.50 -10.47 13.23
CA VAL A 65 -20.16 -10.94 13.60
C VAL A 65 -19.85 -10.51 15.03
N ASP A 66 -19.12 -11.35 15.76
CA ASP A 66 -18.72 -11.05 17.15
C ASP A 66 -17.22 -10.81 17.32
N ASN A 67 -16.42 -11.31 16.37
CA ASN A 67 -14.98 -11.10 16.34
C ASN A 67 -14.58 -10.61 14.95
N ILE A 68 -13.65 -9.66 14.93
CA ILE A 68 -13.14 -9.06 13.71
C ILE A 68 -11.62 -9.02 13.80
N THR A 69 -10.95 -9.52 12.77
CA THR A 69 -9.50 -9.39 12.64
C THR A 69 -9.17 -8.65 11.36
N ALA A 70 -8.33 -7.63 11.46
CA ALA A 70 -7.75 -6.94 10.32
C ALA A 70 -6.27 -7.30 10.19
N CYS A 71 -5.88 -7.79 9.01
CA CYS A 71 -4.47 -7.86 8.60
C CYS A 71 -4.20 -6.74 7.59
N HIS A 72 -3.07 -6.07 7.72
CA HIS A 72 -2.79 -4.88 6.92
C HIS A 72 -1.31 -4.78 6.53
N GLY A 73 -1.08 -4.11 5.42
CA GLY A 73 0.24 -3.67 4.97
C GLY A 73 0.32 -2.15 4.94
N VAL A 74 1.49 -1.62 5.28
CA VAL A 74 1.80 -0.19 5.17
C VAL A 74 3.03 0.04 4.30
N VAL A 75 3.06 1.19 3.64
CA VAL A 75 4.18 1.71 2.87
C VAL A 75 4.57 3.06 3.47
N ASN A 76 5.87 3.36 3.54
CA ASN A 76 6.34 4.65 4.01
C ASN A 76 6.84 5.43 2.81
N ASP A 77 6.36 6.67 2.68
CA ASP A 77 6.83 7.55 1.62
C ASP A 77 8.26 8.06 1.88
N ILE A 78 8.74 8.92 0.98
CA ILE A 78 10.10 9.49 1.04
C ILE A 78 10.32 10.35 2.28
N LYS A 79 9.26 10.89 2.88
CA LYS A 79 9.32 11.66 4.13
C LYS A 79 9.27 10.76 5.35
N GLY A 80 9.00 9.48 5.16
CA GLY A 80 8.81 8.50 6.22
C GLY A 80 7.37 8.45 6.74
N ASP A 81 6.43 9.13 6.09
CA ASP A 81 5.02 9.08 6.47
C ASP A 81 4.42 7.73 6.07
N GLU A 82 3.72 7.08 7.01
CA GLU A 82 3.08 5.78 6.79
C GLU A 82 1.74 5.94 6.08
N HIS A 83 1.57 5.17 5.01
CA HIS A 83 0.34 5.08 4.22
C HIS A 83 -0.12 3.63 4.17
N TRP A 84 -1.42 3.41 4.06
CA TRP A 84 -1.95 2.07 3.82
C TRP A 84 -1.51 1.54 2.45
N ALA A 85 -1.10 0.29 2.41
CA ALA A 85 -1.00 -0.50 1.18
C ALA A 85 -2.26 -1.33 0.96
N PHE A 86 -2.81 -1.90 2.03
CA PHE A 86 -4.10 -2.60 2.05
C PHE A 86 -4.56 -2.85 3.48
N VAL A 87 -5.86 -3.11 3.64
CA VAL A 87 -6.48 -3.63 4.86
C VAL A 87 -7.41 -4.77 4.46
N ILE A 88 -7.21 -5.95 5.04
CA ILE A 88 -8.08 -7.12 4.90
C ILE A 88 -8.81 -7.32 6.22
N LEU A 89 -10.10 -7.01 6.25
CA LEU A 89 -10.98 -7.19 7.42
C LEU A 89 -11.69 -8.54 7.33
N THR A 90 -11.68 -9.31 8.41
CA THR A 90 -12.23 -10.67 8.47
C THR A 90 -13.23 -10.83 9.60
N ASP A 91 -14.26 -11.65 9.40
CA ASP A 91 -15.38 -11.86 10.35
C ASP A 91 -15.08 -12.94 11.40
N PHE A 92 -13.79 -13.21 11.59
CA PHE A 92 -13.29 -14.24 12.45
C PHE A 92 -11.99 -13.83 13.11
N GLN A 93 -11.78 -14.38 14.30
CA GLN A 93 -10.50 -14.27 14.96
C GLN A 93 -9.55 -15.33 14.42
N GLY A 94 -8.31 -14.93 14.15
CA GLY A 94 -7.25 -15.86 13.76
C GLY A 94 -5.86 -15.33 14.10
N SER A 95 -4.88 -16.20 13.90
CA SER A 95 -3.47 -15.81 13.91
C SER A 95 -3.04 -15.41 12.51
N CYS A 96 -2.35 -14.28 12.41
CA CYS A 96 -1.95 -13.69 11.15
C CYS A 96 -0.42 -13.80 11.00
N ASN A 97 0.03 -14.69 10.12
CA ASN A 97 1.44 -14.85 9.78
C ASN A 97 1.71 -14.02 8.52
N GLN A 98 2.60 -13.03 8.60
CA GLN A 98 2.78 -12.04 7.55
C GLN A 98 4.25 -11.72 7.31
N GLY A 99 4.58 -11.40 6.07
CA GLY A 99 5.91 -10.98 5.65
C GLY A 99 5.84 -9.77 4.72
N THR A 100 6.89 -8.95 4.75
CA THR A 100 7.13 -7.92 3.74
C THR A 100 8.57 -8.03 3.25
N SER A 101 8.76 -7.80 1.96
CA SER A 101 10.08 -7.68 1.36
C SER A 101 10.11 -6.47 0.41
N ALA A 102 11.31 -5.94 0.19
CA ALA A 102 11.54 -4.86 -0.75
C ALA A 102 12.35 -5.39 -1.95
N SER A 103 11.96 -4.97 -3.14
CA SER A 103 12.69 -5.25 -4.38
C SER A 103 13.57 -4.06 -4.77
N HIS A 104 14.64 -4.35 -5.54
CA HIS A 104 15.59 -3.36 -6.04
C HIS A 104 14.95 -2.30 -6.96
N ASN A 105 13.73 -2.54 -7.46
CA ASN A 105 12.97 -1.61 -8.30
C ASN A 105 12.06 -0.65 -7.50
N GLY A 106 12.15 -0.65 -6.16
CA GLY A 106 11.29 0.18 -5.30
C GLY A 106 9.87 -0.36 -5.11
N THR A 107 9.57 -1.56 -5.63
CA THR A 107 8.32 -2.28 -5.32
C THR A 107 8.45 -3.01 -3.99
N ARG A 108 7.37 -3.03 -3.22
CA ARG A 108 7.23 -3.81 -2.00
C ARG A 108 6.29 -4.97 -2.24
N SER A 109 6.72 -6.14 -1.78
CA SER A 109 5.91 -7.35 -1.81
C SER A 109 5.44 -7.66 -0.39
N TYR A 110 4.20 -8.07 -0.29
CA TYR A 110 3.50 -8.42 0.94
C TYR A 110 2.96 -9.83 0.76
N GLU A 111 3.07 -10.64 1.80
CA GLU A 111 2.44 -11.95 1.83
C GLU A 111 1.92 -12.25 3.23
N GLY A 112 0.88 -13.06 3.31
CA GLY A 112 0.42 -13.53 4.60
C GLY A 112 -0.74 -14.49 4.54
N ILE A 113 -0.96 -15.11 5.69
CA ILE A 113 -2.06 -16.03 5.94
C ILE A 113 -2.66 -15.67 7.30
N LEU A 114 -3.96 -15.41 7.30
CA LEU A 114 -4.79 -15.39 8.50
C LEU A 114 -5.51 -16.73 8.60
N GLN A 115 -5.38 -17.40 9.73
CA GLN A 115 -6.02 -18.68 9.99
C GLN A 115 -6.63 -18.74 11.38
N SER A 116 -7.87 -19.22 11.46
CA SER A 116 -8.57 -19.51 12.72
C SER A 116 -8.41 -20.99 13.12
N ASP A 117 -8.68 -21.28 14.39
CA ASP A 117 -8.64 -22.64 14.94
C ASP A 117 -9.71 -23.56 14.31
N ASP A 118 -10.82 -22.99 13.84
CA ASP A 118 -11.90 -23.72 13.15
C ASP A 118 -11.66 -23.93 11.64
N GLY A 119 -10.46 -23.58 11.15
CA GLY A 119 -10.02 -23.85 9.79
C GLY A 119 -10.41 -22.82 8.75
N ARG A 120 -11.05 -21.70 9.12
CA ARG A 120 -11.23 -20.55 8.21
C ARG A 120 -9.88 -19.93 7.88
N LYS A 121 -9.71 -19.53 6.62
CA LYS A 121 -8.44 -19.00 6.10
C LYS A 121 -8.67 -17.85 5.13
N VAL A 122 -7.79 -16.86 5.23
CA VAL A 122 -7.53 -15.87 4.18
C VAL A 122 -6.04 -15.86 3.89
N GLU A 123 -5.67 -16.03 2.63
CA GLU A 123 -4.30 -15.98 2.15
C GLU A 123 -4.16 -14.83 1.15
N TRP A 124 -3.09 -14.07 1.25
CA TRP A 124 -2.84 -12.99 0.31
C TRP A 124 -1.37 -12.85 -0.07
N GLN A 125 -1.18 -12.31 -1.27
CA GLN A 125 0.09 -11.86 -1.80
C GLN A 125 -0.16 -10.57 -2.56
N GLY A 126 0.63 -9.53 -2.37
CA GLY A 126 0.42 -8.27 -3.07
C GLY A 126 1.71 -7.53 -3.31
N GLU A 127 1.69 -6.69 -4.34
CA GLU A 127 2.82 -5.84 -4.70
C GLU A 127 2.36 -4.42 -4.98
N THR A 128 3.07 -3.45 -4.40
CA THR A 128 2.85 -2.03 -4.62
C THR A 128 4.13 -1.24 -4.42
N ALA A 129 4.31 -0.17 -5.19
CA ALA A 129 5.43 0.76 -5.01
C ALA A 129 5.04 1.99 -4.18
N ASP A 130 3.75 2.33 -4.12
CA ASP A 130 3.23 3.61 -3.61
C ASP A 130 2.06 3.44 -2.63
N GLY A 131 1.62 2.21 -2.36
CA GLY A 131 0.45 1.89 -1.54
C GLY A 131 -0.89 2.16 -2.21
N LYS A 132 -0.90 2.64 -3.46
CA LYS A 132 -2.10 3.12 -4.17
C LYS A 132 -2.37 2.33 -5.44
N THR A 133 -1.31 1.87 -6.09
CA THR A 133 -1.37 1.12 -7.35
C THR A 133 -0.65 -0.20 -7.21
N GLY A 134 -1.02 -1.16 -8.04
CA GLY A 134 -0.50 -2.52 -7.98
C GLY A 134 -1.62 -3.54 -7.85
N GLN A 135 -1.25 -4.75 -7.44
CA GLN A 135 -2.18 -5.86 -7.36
C GLN A 135 -2.04 -6.57 -6.03
N ILE A 136 -3.17 -7.08 -5.53
CA ILE A 136 -3.20 -8.03 -4.43
C ILE A 136 -4.04 -9.23 -4.84
N ILE A 137 -3.52 -10.42 -4.59
CA ILE A 137 -4.18 -11.70 -4.76
C ILE A 137 -4.70 -12.08 -3.38
N ILE A 138 -6.00 -12.32 -3.25
CA ILE A 138 -6.62 -12.80 -2.01
C ILE A 138 -7.40 -14.08 -2.32
N ASN A 139 -7.02 -15.17 -1.66
CA ASN A 139 -7.55 -16.52 -1.90
C ASN A 139 -7.57 -16.88 -3.42
N GLY A 140 -6.50 -16.52 -4.13
CA GLY A 140 -6.32 -16.78 -5.56
C GLY A 140 -7.05 -15.82 -6.49
N SER A 141 -7.86 -14.90 -5.98
CA SER A 141 -8.54 -13.87 -6.80
C SER A 141 -7.69 -12.60 -6.86
N VAL A 142 -7.53 -12.02 -8.04
CA VAL A 142 -6.71 -10.82 -8.27
C VAL A 142 -7.55 -9.56 -8.11
N TYR A 143 -7.04 -8.59 -7.36
CA TYR A 143 -7.63 -7.28 -7.14
C TYR A 143 -6.64 -6.17 -7.50
N ASP A 144 -7.17 -5.07 -8.02
CA ASP A 144 -6.42 -3.88 -8.42
C ASP A 144 -6.50 -2.85 -7.29
N LEU A 145 -5.35 -2.51 -6.68
CA LEU A 145 -5.31 -1.61 -5.52
C LEU A 145 -5.81 -0.20 -5.84
N SER A 146 -5.82 0.21 -7.11
CA SER A 146 -6.36 1.52 -7.52
C SER A 146 -7.88 1.63 -7.38
N LYS A 147 -8.58 0.51 -7.16
CA LYS A 147 -10.04 0.45 -6.96
C LYS A 147 -10.44 0.45 -5.48
N GLY A 148 -9.47 0.60 -4.58
CA GLY A 148 -9.70 0.62 -3.15
C GLY A 148 -8.76 -0.30 -2.39
N LEU A 149 -8.42 0.11 -1.17
CA LEU A 149 -7.43 -0.57 -0.33
C LEU A 149 -8.07 -1.43 0.77
N LEU A 150 -9.40 -1.38 0.92
CA LEU A 150 -10.15 -2.11 1.93
C LEU A 150 -10.81 -3.36 1.32
N PHE A 151 -10.52 -4.51 1.91
CA PHE A 151 -11.05 -5.80 1.52
C PHE A 151 -11.84 -6.39 2.69
N LEU A 152 -13.12 -6.67 2.47
CA LEU A 152 -13.97 -7.36 3.42
C LEU A 152 -14.00 -8.85 3.07
N ALA A 153 -13.43 -9.70 3.93
CA ALA A 153 -13.44 -11.15 3.77
C ALA A 153 -14.43 -11.76 4.78
N SER A 154 -15.62 -12.15 4.32
CA SER A 154 -16.62 -12.85 5.14
C SER A 154 -16.59 -14.35 4.87
N PHE A 155 -16.82 -15.16 5.90
CA PHE A 155 -16.94 -16.61 5.76
C PHE A 155 -18.42 -17.01 5.75
N GLU A 156 -18.93 -17.35 4.57
CA GLU A 156 -20.33 -17.67 4.36
C GLU A 156 -20.45 -19.02 3.64
N ASN A 157 -21.30 -19.91 4.16
CA ASN A 157 -21.58 -21.22 3.54
C ASN A 157 -20.33 -22.06 3.24
N GLY A 158 -19.36 -22.05 4.18
CA GLY A 158 -18.13 -22.84 4.07
C GLY A 158 -17.08 -22.24 3.12
N LYS A 159 -17.28 -21.01 2.62
CA LYS A 159 -16.35 -20.34 1.70
C LYS A 159 -16.08 -18.91 2.15
N THR A 160 -14.85 -18.46 1.97
CA THR A 160 -14.49 -17.05 2.12
C THR A 160 -14.94 -16.29 0.88
N ARG A 161 -15.76 -15.26 1.05
CA ARG A 161 -16.12 -14.27 0.04
C ARG A 161 -15.36 -12.99 0.33
N VAL A 162 -14.70 -12.44 -0.69
CA VAL A 162 -13.96 -11.19 -0.57
C VAL A 162 -14.68 -10.11 -1.38
N GLN A 163 -14.89 -8.95 -0.76
CA GLN A 163 -15.41 -7.75 -1.39
C GLN A 163 -14.37 -6.63 -1.26
N GLN A 164 -13.93 -6.08 -2.38
CA GLN A 164 -13.14 -4.85 -2.41
C GLN A 164 -14.09 -3.65 -2.29
N LEU A 165 -13.77 -2.73 -1.40
CA LEU A 165 -14.46 -1.46 -1.25
C LEU A 165 -13.59 -0.32 -1.76
N ASP A 166 -14.19 0.54 -2.58
CA ASP A 166 -13.64 1.84 -2.94
C ASP A 166 -13.80 2.78 -1.73
N HIS A 167 -12.93 2.56 -0.74
CA HIS A 167 -12.91 3.29 0.51
C HIS A 167 -11.56 3.99 0.65
N ASN A 168 -11.60 5.31 0.80
CA ASN A 168 -10.40 6.12 0.93
C ASN A 168 -9.85 6.00 2.36
N LEU A 169 -8.70 5.33 2.50
CA LEU A 169 -8.01 5.21 3.77
C LEU A 169 -6.96 6.31 4.01
N ALA A 170 -6.82 7.30 3.11
CA ALA A 170 -5.75 8.30 3.20
C ALA A 170 -5.80 9.15 4.47
N ASP A 171 -7.00 9.39 5.01
CA ASP A 171 -7.19 10.19 6.23
C ASP A 171 -7.17 9.33 7.51
N VAL A 172 -7.07 8.01 7.37
CA VAL A 172 -7.02 7.07 8.50
C VAL A 172 -5.56 6.71 8.74
N SER A 173 -4.99 7.14 9.86
CA SER A 173 -3.61 6.77 10.18
C SER A 173 -3.50 5.26 10.46
N PRO A 174 -2.41 4.58 10.02
CA PRO A 174 -2.11 3.19 10.37
C PRO A 174 -1.74 2.93 11.84
N LYS A 175 -2.50 3.52 12.76
CA LYS A 175 -2.23 3.52 14.20
C LYS A 175 -3.40 2.90 14.97
N THR A 176 -3.22 2.78 16.29
CA THR A 176 -4.08 2.03 17.22
C THR A 176 -5.58 2.33 17.11
N GLU A 177 -5.97 3.52 16.68
CA GLU A 177 -7.37 3.95 16.58
C GLU A 177 -8.06 3.56 15.25
N PHE A 178 -7.32 3.00 14.27
CA PHE A 178 -7.90 2.76 12.95
C PHE A 178 -9.12 1.84 12.98
N MET A 179 -9.12 0.83 13.87
CA MET A 179 -10.24 -0.12 13.97
C MET A 179 -11.52 0.59 14.44
N GLU A 180 -11.40 1.59 15.30
CA GLU A 180 -12.54 2.39 15.76
C GLU A 180 -13.08 3.25 14.62
N THR A 181 -12.18 3.94 13.89
CA THR A 181 -12.54 4.72 12.71
C THR A 181 -13.21 3.86 11.64
N LEU A 182 -12.68 2.66 11.39
CA LEU A 182 -13.21 1.75 10.38
C LEU A 182 -14.57 1.19 10.80
N LEU A 183 -14.77 0.87 12.08
CA LEU A 183 -16.05 0.38 12.58
C LEU A 183 -17.09 1.48 12.75
N ALA A 184 -16.68 2.74 12.80
CA ALA A 184 -17.60 3.89 12.77
C ALA A 184 -18.19 4.13 11.37
N ASP A 185 -17.52 3.68 10.30
CA ASP A 185 -17.95 3.85 8.92
C ASP A 185 -19.25 3.06 8.63
N ASP A 186 -20.26 3.76 8.08
CA ASP A 186 -21.57 3.17 7.82
C ASP A 186 -21.55 2.10 6.74
N VAL A 187 -20.66 2.21 5.74
CA VAL A 187 -20.50 1.17 4.71
C VAL A 187 -19.93 -0.08 5.34
N VAL A 188 -18.94 0.04 6.23
CA VAL A 188 -18.40 -1.11 6.98
C VAL A 188 -19.45 -1.71 7.91
N LYS A 189 -20.18 -0.90 8.68
CA LYS A 189 -21.29 -1.37 9.53
C LYS A 189 -22.33 -2.14 8.73
N GLN A 190 -22.76 -1.61 7.59
CA GLN A 190 -23.78 -2.23 6.75
C GLN A 190 -23.27 -3.49 6.07
N ARG A 191 -22.11 -3.43 5.42
CA ARG A 191 -21.59 -4.51 4.58
C ARG A 191 -20.95 -5.63 5.38
N PHE A 192 -20.37 -5.31 6.54
CA PHE A 192 -19.60 -6.26 7.32
C PHE A 192 -20.30 -6.66 8.61
N LEU A 193 -20.79 -5.70 9.38
CA LEU A 193 -21.53 -6.00 10.61
C LEU A 193 -22.97 -6.38 10.31
N GLY A 194 -23.48 -6.10 9.12
CA GLY A 194 -24.87 -6.35 8.74
C GLY A 194 -25.86 -5.44 9.45
N LEU A 195 -25.40 -4.30 9.98
CA LEU A 195 -26.24 -3.30 10.62
C LEU A 195 -26.92 -2.47 9.53
N THR A 196 -28.23 -2.59 9.40
CA THR A 196 -28.99 -1.67 8.54
C THR A 196 -28.94 -0.28 9.16
N ALA A 197 -28.87 0.77 8.33
CA ALA A 197 -29.15 2.12 8.81
C ALA A 197 -30.50 2.08 9.53
N GLU A 198 -30.54 2.49 10.80
CA GLU A 198 -31.82 2.67 11.48
C GLU A 198 -32.62 3.65 10.62
N SER A 199 -33.80 3.22 10.19
CA SER A 199 -34.72 4.11 9.49
C SER A 199 -35.08 5.24 10.46
N GLU A 200 -34.51 6.42 10.24
CA GLU A 200 -34.99 7.67 10.86
C GLU A 200 -36.48 7.90 10.56
#